data_AF-A0A7R8VYP9-F1
#
_entry.id   AF-A0A7R8VYP9-F1
#
_cell.length_a   1.000
_cell.length_b   1.000
_cell.length_c   1.000
_cell.angle_alpha   90.00
_cell.angle_beta   90.00
_cell.angle_gamma   90.00
#
_symmetry.space_group_name_H-M   'P 1'
#
loop_
_entity.id
_entity.type
_entity.pdbx_description
1 polymer ?
#
loop_
_entity_poly.entity_id
_entity_poly.type
_entity_poly.pdbx_seq_one_letter_code
_entity_poly.pdbx_strand_id
1 'polypeptide(L)'
;LRIYLCFSENVRQFWAQDNNFLNLLESSRWLHCVSACLGKALEAAETILGGVTVALQEGEGRDLCCVVSSLVQLLLDPQSRSLMGFQGLVQKEWVVLGHPFSTRLSHVYNPEAEQSFEFLLFLDCCWQLLRQFPSSFQFTETYLTSLWDSTHITIFDTFLFDCERDRTLAEKHPQLGNKRMESHGIPSLFSSFLANLNDKQCSVLTCVEDPYRALFSR
;
A
#
# COMPACT_ATOMS: atom_id res chain seq x y z
N LEU A 1 15.77 6.04 -2.78
CA LEU A 1 16.59 4.85 -2.47
C LEU A 1 17.29 4.37 -3.75
N ARG A 2 18.63 4.48 -3.84
CA ARG A 2 19.36 3.96 -5.00
C ARG A 2 19.41 2.42 -4.89
N ILE A 3 18.95 1.73 -5.93
CA ILE A 3 18.90 0.26 -6.08
C ILE A 3 20.33 -0.29 -6.22
N TYR A 4 21.14 -0.22 -5.17
CA TYR A 4 22.48 -0.85 -5.13
C TYR A 4 22.53 -2.12 -4.26
N LEU A 5 21.43 -2.44 -3.57
CA LEU A 5 21.37 -3.63 -2.72
C LEU A 5 21.36 -4.94 -3.53
N CYS A 6 20.88 -4.91 -4.79
CA CYS A 6 20.64 -6.12 -5.59
C CYS A 6 21.40 -6.16 -6.92
N PHE A 7 22.27 -5.19 -7.21
CA PHE A 7 23.03 -5.16 -8.46
C PHE A 7 24.52 -5.34 -8.17
N SER A 8 25.06 -6.49 -8.57
CA SER A 8 26.49 -6.78 -8.51
C SER A 8 27.04 -6.81 -9.93
N GLU A 9 28.09 -6.04 -10.21
CA GLU A 9 28.69 -6.00 -11.57
C GLU A 9 29.58 -7.23 -11.84
N ASN A 10 30.00 -7.94 -10.79
CA ASN A 10 30.80 -9.15 -10.92
C ASN A 10 30.64 -10.10 -9.71
N VAL A 11 31.10 -11.34 -9.90
CA VAL A 11 30.99 -12.42 -8.91
C VAL A 11 31.69 -12.09 -7.59
N ARG A 12 32.82 -11.37 -7.60
CA ARG A 12 33.51 -11.00 -6.34
C ARG A 12 32.69 -9.99 -5.53
N GLN A 13 32.11 -8.99 -6.18
CA GLN A 13 31.22 -8.03 -5.54
C GLN A 13 29.95 -8.70 -5.00
N PHE A 14 29.38 -9.66 -5.75
CA PHE A 14 28.23 -10.44 -5.30
C PHE A 14 28.51 -11.12 -3.96
N TRP A 15 29.60 -11.90 -3.86
CA TRP A 15 29.93 -12.58 -2.60
C TRP A 15 30.27 -11.61 -1.45
N ALA A 16 30.86 -10.45 -1.76
CA ALA A 16 31.11 -9.43 -0.74
C ALA A 16 29.82 -8.78 -0.23
N GLN A 17 28.83 -8.56 -1.10
CA GLN A 17 27.50 -8.05 -0.74
C GLN A 17 26.69 -9.10 0.01
N ASP A 18 26.70 -10.36 -0.45
CA ASP A 18 25.98 -11.49 0.15
C ASP A 18 26.45 -11.74 1.59
N ASN A 19 27.78 -11.77 1.83
CA ASN A 19 28.35 -11.89 3.18
C ASN A 19 27.95 -10.73 4.12
N ASN A 20 27.58 -9.57 3.57
CA ASN A 20 27.15 -8.40 4.33
C ASN A 20 25.63 -8.13 4.23
N PHE A 21 24.86 -9.05 3.64
CA PHE A 21 23.46 -8.81 3.27
C PHE A 21 22.61 -8.40 4.48
N LEU A 22 22.74 -9.11 5.60
CA LEU A 22 21.96 -8.81 6.81
C LEU A 22 22.31 -7.44 7.40
N ASN A 23 23.58 -7.05 7.37
CA ASN A 23 24.01 -5.71 7.82
C ASN A 23 23.48 -4.61 6.91
N LEU A 24 23.51 -4.83 5.59
CA LEU A 24 22.96 -3.90 4.61
C LEU A 24 21.45 -3.75 4.77
N LEU A 25 20.74 -4.87 4.97
CA LEU A 25 19.30 -4.89 5.24
C LEU A 25 18.96 -4.14 6.53
N GLU A 26 19.67 -4.41 7.63
CA GLU A 26 19.48 -3.70 8.90
C GLU A 26 19.77 -2.20 8.77
N SER A 27 20.85 -1.85 8.06
CA SER A 27 21.25 -0.46 7.84
C SER A 27 20.22 0.33 7.02
N SER A 28 19.45 -0.34 6.16
CA SER A 28 18.37 0.28 5.39
C SER A 28 17.21 0.78 6.26
N ARG A 29 17.08 0.24 7.49
CA ARG A 29 15.97 0.47 8.42
C ARG A 29 14.58 0.10 7.90
N TRP A 30 14.47 -0.53 6.73
CA TRP A 30 13.19 -0.86 6.13
C TRP A 30 12.33 -1.76 7.03
N LEU A 31 12.90 -2.86 7.52
CA LEU A 31 12.20 -3.77 8.44
C LEU A 31 11.85 -3.11 9.79
N HIS A 32 12.64 -2.13 10.22
CA HIS A 32 12.31 -1.33 11.40
C HIS A 32 11.07 -0.47 11.14
N CYS A 33 10.96 0.18 9.97
CA CYS A 33 9.76 0.93 9.59
C CYS A 33 8.53 0.02 9.52
N VAL A 34 8.64 -1.15 8.87
CA VAL A 34 7.55 -2.14 8.79
C VAL A 34 7.09 -2.55 10.19
N SER A 35 8.04 -2.91 11.06
CA SER A 35 7.74 -3.29 12.44
C SER A 35 7.11 -2.14 13.24
N ALA A 36 7.57 -0.90 13.07
CA ALA A 36 7.03 0.26 13.76
C ALA A 36 5.59 0.57 13.33
N CYS A 37 5.29 0.50 12.03
CA CYS A 37 3.94 0.71 11.50
C CYS A 37 2.96 -0.37 12.00
N LEU A 38 3.35 -1.65 11.95
CA LEU A 38 2.54 -2.75 12.49
C LEU A 38 2.32 -2.61 14.00
N GLY A 39 3.36 -2.24 14.76
CA GLY A 39 3.26 -2.01 16.20
C GLY A 39 2.31 -0.87 16.55
N LYS A 40 2.37 0.25 15.81
CA LYS A 40 1.45 1.39 16.01
C LYS A 40 0.01 1.05 15.64
N ALA A 41 -0.19 0.28 14.58
CA ALA A 41 -1.51 -0.21 14.21
C ALA A 41 -2.09 -1.15 15.28
N LEU A 42 -1.26 -2.02 15.87
CA LEU A 42 -1.66 -2.90 16.97
C LEU A 42 -2.08 -2.10 18.21
N GLU A 43 -1.26 -1.14 18.64
CA GLU A 43 -1.55 -0.26 19.79
C GLU A 43 -2.86 0.52 19.60
N ALA A 44 -3.08 1.06 18.40
CA ALA A 44 -4.33 1.76 18.06
C ALA A 44 -5.54 0.80 18.04
N ALA A 45 -5.37 -0.41 17.48
CA ALA A 45 -6.42 -1.41 17.44
C ALA A 45 -6.84 -1.89 18.85
N GLU A 46 -5.87 -2.14 19.74
CA GLU A 46 -6.11 -2.49 21.14
C GLU A 46 -6.87 -1.40 21.89
N THR A 47 -6.47 -0.14 21.68
CA THR A 47 -7.12 1.02 22.30
C THR A 47 -8.58 1.16 21.85
N ILE A 48 -8.85 0.96 20.55
CA ILE A 48 -10.20 0.97 19.99
C ILE A 48 -11.05 -0.18 20.56
N LEU A 49 -10.49 -1.39 20.68
CA LEU A 49 -11.16 -2.53 21.30
C LEU A 49 -11.46 -2.29 22.79
N GLY A 50 -10.63 -1.50 23.47
CA GLY A 50 -10.88 -1.01 24.83
C GLY A 50 -11.99 0.04 24.95
N GLY A 51 -12.63 0.42 23.84
CA GLY A 51 -13.71 1.41 23.80
C GLY A 51 -13.25 2.86 23.77
N VAL A 52 -11.96 3.11 23.49
CA VAL A 52 -11.37 4.45 23.44
C VAL A 52 -11.17 4.88 21.99
N THR A 53 -11.58 6.10 21.66
CA THR A 53 -11.33 6.69 20.33
C THR A 53 -9.87 7.08 20.18
N VAL A 54 -9.25 6.67 19.07
CA VAL A 54 -7.87 7.02 18.71
C VAL A 54 -7.86 8.05 17.60
N ALA A 55 -7.04 9.09 17.74
CA ALA A 55 -6.76 10.07 16.69
C ALA A 55 -5.31 9.92 16.24
N LEU A 56 -5.10 9.76 14.93
CA LEU A 56 -3.77 9.73 14.33
C LEU A 56 -3.37 11.16 13.97
N GLN A 57 -2.14 11.55 14.31
CA GLN A 57 -1.62 12.88 14.00
C GLN A 57 -0.26 12.76 13.31
N GLU A 58 -0.17 13.37 12.13
CA GLU A 58 1.03 13.57 11.32
C GLU A 58 0.99 15.00 10.79
N GLY A 59 2.13 15.56 10.37
CA GLY A 59 2.24 16.95 9.91
C GLY A 59 1.18 17.31 8.85
N GLU A 60 1.08 16.52 7.79
CA GLU A 60 0.10 16.70 6.72
C GLU A 60 -1.04 15.66 6.75
N GLY A 61 -0.90 14.58 7.52
CA GLY A 61 -1.93 13.54 7.68
C GLY A 61 -2.19 12.68 6.44
N ARG A 62 -1.28 12.69 5.45
CA ARG A 62 -1.49 12.09 4.12
C ARG A 62 -0.54 10.95 3.79
N ASP A 63 0.36 10.59 4.71
CA ASP A 63 1.40 9.58 4.47
C ASP A 63 1.30 8.47 5.55
N LEU A 64 2.00 8.59 6.69
CA LEU A 64 2.00 7.56 7.74
C LEU A 64 0.63 7.39 8.41
N CYS A 65 -0.20 8.45 8.45
CA CYS A 65 -1.59 8.32 8.91
C CYS A 65 -2.38 7.32 8.05
N CYS A 66 -2.20 7.34 6.72
CA CYS A 66 -2.84 6.41 5.80
C CYS A 66 -2.37 4.97 6.06
N VAL A 67 -1.07 4.77 6.32
CA VAL A 67 -0.50 3.46 6.66
C VAL A 67 -1.16 2.90 7.91
N VAL A 68 -1.11 3.64 9.03
CA VAL A 68 -1.59 3.15 10.32
C VAL A 68 -3.11 2.98 10.29
N SER A 69 -3.87 3.93 9.74
CA SER A 69 -5.33 3.84 9.60
C SER A 69 -5.75 2.60 8.80
N SER A 70 -5.06 2.33 7.69
CA SER A 70 -5.35 1.16 6.84
C SER A 70 -5.06 -0.15 7.58
N LEU A 71 -3.91 -0.23 8.27
CA LEU A 71 -3.53 -1.42 9.04
C LEU A 71 -4.50 -1.69 10.20
N VAL A 72 -4.93 -0.66 10.93
CA VAL A 72 -5.95 -0.80 11.99
C VAL A 72 -7.24 -1.42 11.43
N GLN A 73 -7.68 -0.98 10.25
CA GLN A 73 -8.87 -1.54 9.60
C GLN A 73 -8.66 -3.01 9.19
N LEU A 74 -7.47 -3.39 8.69
CA LEU A 74 -7.14 -4.79 8.39
C LEU A 74 -7.13 -5.69 9.62
N LEU A 75 -6.71 -5.14 10.77
CA LEU A 75 -6.70 -5.85 12.05
C LEU A 75 -8.11 -6.00 12.64
N LEU A 76 -8.97 -4.98 12.54
CA LEU A 76 -10.26 -4.93 13.23
C LEU A 76 -11.47 -5.34 12.38
N ASP A 77 -11.44 -5.13 11.06
CA ASP A 77 -12.58 -5.35 10.18
C ASP A 77 -12.31 -6.48 9.18
N PRO A 78 -12.95 -7.66 9.31
CA PRO A 78 -12.85 -8.73 8.33
C PRO A 78 -13.25 -8.34 6.91
N GLN A 79 -14.15 -7.37 6.71
CA GLN A 79 -14.56 -6.94 5.38
C GLN A 79 -13.39 -6.35 4.60
N SER A 80 -12.53 -5.57 5.26
CA SER A 80 -11.32 -4.98 4.68
C SER A 80 -10.29 -6.01 4.17
N ARG A 81 -10.41 -7.29 4.59
CA ARG A 81 -9.56 -8.41 4.15
C ARG A 81 -10.11 -9.16 2.93
N SER A 82 -11.36 -8.89 2.55
CA SER A 82 -11.89 -9.32 1.26
C SER A 82 -11.25 -8.53 0.11
N LEU A 83 -11.32 -9.05 -1.11
CA LEU A 83 -10.77 -8.36 -2.28
C LEU A 83 -11.46 -6.99 -2.47
N MET A 84 -12.79 -6.97 -2.42
CA MET A 84 -13.57 -5.73 -2.57
C MET A 84 -13.36 -4.76 -1.42
N GLY A 85 -13.25 -5.26 -0.18
CA GLY A 85 -13.01 -4.42 0.97
C GLY A 85 -11.61 -3.83 0.99
N PHE A 86 -10.59 -4.58 0.55
CA PHE A 86 -9.24 -4.05 0.41
C PHE A 86 -9.16 -2.97 -0.68
N GLN A 87 -9.83 -3.19 -1.82
CA GLN A 87 -9.95 -2.17 -2.86
C GLN A 87 -10.63 -0.90 -2.35
N GLY A 88 -11.75 -1.07 -1.63
CA GLY A 88 -12.46 0.03 -0.98
C GLY A 88 -11.61 0.77 0.06
N LEU A 89 -10.80 0.02 0.82
CA LEU A 89 -9.85 0.58 1.79
C LEU A 89 -8.79 1.44 1.09
N VAL A 90 -8.16 0.92 0.04
CA VAL A 90 -7.15 1.68 -0.74
C VAL A 90 -7.78 2.91 -1.37
N GLN A 91 -8.94 2.77 -2.00
CA GLN A 91 -9.66 3.90 -2.60
C GLN A 91 -9.98 4.97 -1.55
N LYS A 92 -10.48 4.57 -0.38
CA LYS A 92 -10.85 5.50 0.68
C LYS A 92 -9.64 6.18 1.32
N GLU A 93 -8.70 5.41 1.86
CA GLU A 93 -7.62 5.93 2.70
C GLU A 93 -6.49 6.58 1.92
N TRP A 94 -6.26 6.15 0.67
CA TRP A 94 -5.13 6.62 -0.12
C TRP A 94 -5.57 7.55 -1.24
N VAL A 95 -6.60 7.17 -2.00
CA VAL A 95 -6.99 7.94 -3.19
C VAL A 95 -7.87 9.13 -2.78
N VAL A 96 -8.98 8.89 -2.08
CA VAL A 96 -9.96 9.93 -1.71
C VAL A 96 -9.42 10.89 -0.66
N LEU A 97 -8.70 10.40 0.35
CA LEU A 97 -8.04 11.26 1.36
C LEU A 97 -6.80 12.00 0.83
N GLY A 98 -6.39 11.75 -0.42
CA GLY A 98 -5.43 12.58 -1.13
C GLY A 98 -3.97 12.30 -0.80
N HIS A 99 -3.59 11.02 -0.66
CA HIS A 99 -2.18 10.65 -0.69
C HIS A 99 -1.57 11.13 -2.02
N PRO A 100 -0.46 11.90 -1.98
CA PRO A 100 0.04 12.57 -3.16
C PRO A 100 0.89 11.66 -4.06
N PHE A 101 0.26 10.63 -4.66
CA PHE A 101 0.93 9.61 -5.48
C PHE A 101 1.81 10.18 -6.60
N SER A 102 1.35 11.20 -7.32
CA SER A 102 2.10 11.80 -8.43
C SER A 102 3.38 12.47 -7.94
N THR A 103 3.28 13.20 -6.83
CA THR A 103 4.41 13.85 -6.16
C THR A 103 5.36 12.83 -5.54
N ARG A 104 4.86 11.85 -4.76
CA ARG A 104 5.68 10.86 -4.04
C ARG A 104 6.42 9.91 -4.98
N LEU A 105 5.77 9.48 -6.07
CA LEU A 105 6.34 8.57 -7.07
C LEU A 105 7.07 9.31 -8.19
N SER A 106 7.14 10.64 -8.15
CA SER A 106 7.81 11.48 -9.14
C SER A 106 7.32 11.24 -10.58
N HIS A 107 6.01 11.05 -10.75
CA HIS A 107 5.38 10.93 -12.08
C HIS A 107 5.63 12.17 -12.94
N VAL A 108 5.70 13.34 -12.28
CA VAL A 108 6.17 14.59 -12.86
C VAL A 108 7.45 14.97 -12.13
N TYR A 109 8.53 15.19 -12.88
CA TYR A 109 9.80 15.61 -12.30
C TYR A 109 9.65 16.95 -11.59
N ASN A 110 9.81 16.95 -10.27
CA ASN A 110 9.88 18.13 -9.44
C ASN A 110 11.06 17.98 -8.47
N PRO A 111 12.13 18.78 -8.59
CA PRO A 111 13.31 18.66 -7.72
C PRO A 111 13.02 19.08 -6.27
N GLU A 112 11.92 19.79 -6.02
CA GLU A 112 11.51 20.23 -4.68
C GLU A 112 10.50 19.25 -4.04
N ALA A 113 10.00 18.28 -4.81
CA ALA A 113 9.08 17.27 -4.30
C ALA A 113 9.83 16.24 -3.44
N GLU A 114 9.28 15.98 -2.26
CA GLU A 114 9.75 14.91 -1.40
C GLU A 114 9.16 13.58 -1.90
N GLN A 115 10.05 12.72 -2.42
CA GLN A 115 9.70 11.36 -2.79
C GLN A 115 9.59 10.49 -1.54
N SER A 116 8.61 9.61 -1.54
CA SER A 116 8.36 8.74 -0.40
C SER A 116 7.71 7.43 -0.83
N PHE A 117 7.76 6.43 0.05
CA PHE A 117 7.43 5.04 -0.27
C PHE A 117 6.40 4.46 0.71
N GLU A 118 5.55 5.30 1.30
CA GLU A 118 4.59 4.88 2.33
C GLU A 118 3.56 3.90 1.78
N PHE A 119 3.15 4.05 0.52
CA PHE A 119 2.27 3.06 -0.09
C PHE A 119 2.96 1.69 -0.22
N LEU A 120 4.24 1.64 -0.62
CA LEU A 120 5.01 0.40 -0.63
C LEU A 120 5.20 -0.17 0.78
N LEU A 121 5.46 0.68 1.76
CA LEU A 121 5.57 0.31 3.17
C LEU A 121 4.27 -0.32 3.69
N PHE A 122 3.12 0.26 3.32
CA PHE A 122 1.81 -0.30 3.61
C PHE A 122 1.61 -1.67 2.95
N LEU A 123 1.98 -1.83 1.68
CA LEU A 123 1.87 -3.13 0.99
C LEU A 123 2.78 -4.19 1.59
N ASP A 124 4.00 -3.83 2.04
CA ASP A 124 4.88 -4.76 2.76
C ASP A 124 4.24 -5.15 4.10
N CYS A 125 3.71 -4.19 4.88
CA CYS A 125 2.97 -4.50 6.10
C CYS A 125 1.78 -5.45 5.84
N CYS A 126 1.03 -5.26 4.75
CA CYS A 126 -0.03 -6.17 4.33
C CYS A 126 0.51 -7.57 4.01
N TRP A 127 1.65 -7.66 3.32
CA TRP A 127 2.31 -8.92 3.01
C TRP A 127 2.78 -9.63 4.29
N GLN A 128 3.33 -8.92 5.28
CA GLN A 128 3.68 -9.50 6.58
C GLN A 128 2.47 -10.11 7.28
N LEU A 129 1.32 -9.42 7.27
CA LEU A 129 0.08 -9.94 7.84
C LEU A 129 -0.44 -11.16 7.06
N LEU A 130 -0.42 -11.10 5.73
CA LEU A 130 -0.79 -12.22 4.85
C LEU A 130 0.08 -13.46 5.11
N ARG A 131 1.40 -13.26 5.31
CA ARG A 131 2.36 -14.32 5.62
C ARG A 131 2.08 -14.99 6.96
N GLN A 132 1.67 -14.22 7.98
CA GLN A 132 1.35 -14.75 9.30
C GLN A 132 -0.03 -15.42 9.35
N PHE A 133 -0.99 -14.89 8.58
CA PHE A 133 -2.39 -15.32 8.59
C PHE A 133 -2.93 -15.58 7.17
N PRO A 134 -2.40 -16.58 6.45
CA PRO A 134 -2.71 -16.79 5.03
C PRO A 134 -4.20 -17.09 4.77
N SER A 135 -4.91 -17.68 5.73
CA SER A 135 -6.35 -17.97 5.64
C SER A 135 -7.24 -16.79 6.00
N SER A 136 -6.67 -15.62 6.30
CA SER A 136 -7.43 -14.45 6.75
C SER A 136 -7.69 -13.43 5.65
N PHE A 137 -7.02 -13.55 4.51
CA PHE A 137 -7.04 -12.57 3.44
C PHE A 137 -7.47 -13.24 2.13
N GLN A 138 -8.31 -12.56 1.36
CA GLN A 138 -8.76 -13.05 0.06
C GLN A 138 -7.79 -12.67 -1.07
N PHE A 139 -6.97 -11.65 -0.86
CA PHE A 139 -5.94 -11.21 -1.82
C PHE A 139 -4.60 -11.92 -1.57
N THR A 140 -3.77 -11.98 -2.60
CA THR A 140 -2.50 -12.73 -2.61
C THR A 140 -1.28 -11.80 -2.66
N GLU A 141 -0.09 -12.38 -2.49
CA GLU A 141 1.17 -11.67 -2.73
C GLU A 141 1.22 -11.08 -4.16
N THR A 142 0.82 -11.86 -5.16
CA THR A 142 0.75 -11.42 -6.56
C THR A 142 -0.19 -10.23 -6.74
N TYR A 143 -1.29 -10.18 -5.98
CA TYR A 143 -2.19 -9.04 -6.01
C TYR A 143 -1.50 -7.77 -5.46
N LEU A 144 -0.79 -7.89 -4.33
CA LEU A 144 -0.08 -6.75 -3.73
C LEU A 144 1.04 -6.23 -4.64
N THR A 145 1.81 -7.12 -5.29
CA THR A 145 2.85 -6.71 -6.24
C THR A 145 2.25 -6.10 -7.51
N SER A 146 1.16 -6.67 -8.05
CA SER A 146 0.46 -6.09 -9.20
C SER A 146 -0.12 -4.70 -8.90
N LEU A 147 -0.62 -4.51 -7.67
CA LEU A 147 -1.09 -3.22 -7.18
C LEU A 147 0.07 -2.20 -7.10
N TRP A 148 1.22 -2.60 -6.55
CA TRP A 148 2.42 -1.76 -6.57
C TRP A 148 2.83 -1.36 -7.98
N ASP A 149 2.95 -2.34 -8.89
CA ASP A 149 3.33 -2.08 -10.28
C ASP A 149 2.35 -1.11 -10.95
N SER A 150 1.05 -1.24 -10.68
CA SER A 150 0.04 -0.36 -11.23
C SER A 150 0.17 1.11 -10.80
N THR A 151 0.80 1.39 -9.66
CA THR A 151 1.06 2.79 -9.24
C THR A 151 2.02 3.50 -10.18
N HIS A 152 2.90 2.76 -10.85
CA HIS A 152 3.87 3.29 -11.81
C HIS A 152 3.37 3.26 -13.26
N ILE A 153 2.25 2.58 -13.52
CA ILE A 153 1.67 2.48 -14.86
C ILE A 153 0.57 3.54 -15.02
N THR A 154 0.82 4.53 -15.86
CA THR A 154 -0.14 5.64 -16.12
C THR A 154 -1.30 5.25 -17.05
N ILE A 155 -1.64 3.95 -17.13
CA ILE A 155 -2.78 3.46 -17.94
C ILE A 155 -4.09 3.55 -17.16
N PHE A 156 -4.01 3.54 -15.82
CA PHE A 156 -5.14 3.76 -14.93
C PHE A 156 -4.99 5.12 -14.26
N ASP A 157 -6.11 5.78 -14.02
CA ASP A 157 -6.18 7.11 -13.40
C ASP A 157 -6.11 7.08 -11.87
N THR A 158 -6.30 5.90 -11.28
CA THR A 158 -6.47 5.69 -9.84
C THR A 158 -5.35 6.32 -9.00
N PHE A 159 -4.09 6.24 -9.47
CA PHE A 159 -2.90 6.76 -8.77
C PHE A 159 -2.25 7.94 -9.51
N LEU A 160 -2.94 8.54 -10.48
CA LEU A 160 -2.35 9.57 -11.35
C LEU A 160 -2.29 10.96 -10.70
N PHE A 161 -3.17 11.23 -9.73
CA PHE A 161 -3.38 12.56 -9.16
C PHE A 161 -3.21 12.56 -7.64
N ASP A 162 -2.75 13.71 -7.11
CA ASP A 162 -2.48 13.88 -5.69
C ASP A 162 -3.72 14.18 -4.87
N CYS A 163 -4.78 14.72 -5.49
CA CYS A 163 -6.00 15.08 -4.78
C CYS A 163 -7.25 14.96 -5.66
N GLU A 164 -8.40 14.86 -5.00
CA GLU A 164 -9.69 14.71 -5.66
C GLU A 164 -10.07 15.92 -6.54
N ARG A 165 -9.61 17.11 -6.14
CA ARG A 165 -9.79 18.33 -6.92
C ARG A 165 -9.18 18.20 -8.32
N ASP A 166 -7.95 17.69 -8.41
CA ASP A 166 -7.24 17.58 -9.69
C ASP A 166 -7.87 16.50 -10.57
N ARG A 167 -8.35 15.40 -9.97
CA ARG A 167 -9.15 14.37 -10.67
C ARG A 167 -10.39 14.98 -11.32
N THR A 168 -11.17 15.72 -10.52
CA THR A 168 -12.39 16.39 -10.99
C THR A 168 -12.10 17.43 -12.09
N LEU A 169 -10.97 18.13 -12.02
CA LEU A 169 -10.57 19.09 -13.04
C LEU A 169 -10.17 18.41 -14.35
N ALA A 170 -9.46 17.29 -14.28
CA ALA A 170 -9.08 16.50 -15.45
C ALA A 170 -10.31 15.93 -16.18
N GLU A 171 -11.32 15.45 -15.43
CA GLU A 171 -12.59 15.01 -16.01
C GLU A 171 -13.34 16.11 -16.76
N LYS A 172 -13.37 17.32 -16.18
CA LYS A 172 -14.06 18.48 -16.77
C LYS A 172 -13.31 19.09 -17.96
N HIS A 173 -12.00 18.89 -18.02
CA HIS A 173 -11.15 19.46 -19.06
C HIS A 173 -10.18 18.42 -19.64
N PRO A 174 -10.65 17.51 -20.52
CA PRO A 174 -9.82 16.45 -21.12
C PRO A 174 -8.61 17.00 -21.89
N GLN A 175 -8.72 18.25 -22.38
CA GLN A 175 -7.71 18.97 -23.16
C GLN A 175 -6.47 19.39 -22.34
N LEU A 176 -6.57 19.41 -21.01
CA LEU A 176 -5.51 19.77 -20.05
C LEU A 176 -4.81 18.53 -19.47
N GLY A 177 -5.36 17.34 -19.72
CA GLY A 177 -4.70 16.06 -19.44
C GLY A 177 -3.57 15.80 -20.45
N ASN A 178 -2.55 15.05 -20.03
CA ASN A 178 -1.45 14.65 -20.90
C ASN A 178 -2.01 14.08 -22.22
N LYS A 179 -1.49 14.52 -23.38
CA LYS A 179 -1.98 14.14 -24.74
C LYS A 179 -2.01 12.64 -25.07
N ARG A 180 -1.70 11.76 -24.11
CA ARG A 180 -1.94 10.31 -24.17
C ARG A 180 -3.34 9.87 -23.69
N MET A 181 -4.17 10.80 -23.19
CA MET A 181 -5.45 10.52 -22.52
C MET A 181 -6.69 10.78 -23.41
N GLU A 182 -6.61 10.50 -24.72
CA GLU A 182 -7.79 10.66 -25.60
C GLU A 182 -8.79 9.48 -25.47
N SER A 183 -9.90 9.80 -24.80
CA SER A 183 -11.28 9.56 -25.24
C SER A 183 -11.90 8.16 -25.23
N HIS A 184 -11.56 7.28 -24.29
CA HIS A 184 -12.45 6.17 -23.89
C HIS A 184 -12.36 6.03 -22.38
N GLY A 185 -13.50 6.09 -21.67
CA GLY A 185 -13.57 6.16 -20.20
C GLY A 185 -12.55 5.24 -19.55
N ILE A 186 -11.61 5.84 -18.81
CA ILE A 186 -10.50 5.11 -18.19
C ILE A 186 -11.14 4.12 -17.21
N PRO A 187 -10.98 2.81 -17.41
CA PRO A 187 -11.51 1.84 -16.47
C PRO A 187 -10.79 2.06 -15.14
N SER A 188 -11.52 2.12 -14.03
CA SER A 188 -10.84 2.10 -12.74
C SER A 188 -9.99 0.83 -12.66
N LEU A 189 -8.77 0.93 -12.13
CA LEU A 189 -7.85 -0.19 -11.97
C LEU A 189 -8.56 -1.39 -11.30
N PHE A 190 -9.38 -1.08 -10.30
CA PHE A 190 -10.13 -2.03 -9.50
C PHE A 190 -11.28 -2.69 -10.27
N SER A 191 -11.94 -1.99 -11.20
CA SER A 191 -13.05 -2.54 -12.00
C SER A 191 -12.61 -3.31 -13.25
N SER A 192 -11.31 -3.37 -13.56
CA SER A 192 -10.81 -3.89 -14.83
C SER A 192 -9.68 -4.93 -14.68
N PHE A 193 -8.52 -4.51 -14.19
CA PHE A 193 -7.30 -5.32 -14.18
C PHE A 193 -7.18 -6.13 -12.88
N LEU A 194 -7.33 -5.46 -11.73
CA LEU A 194 -7.19 -6.09 -10.42
C LEU A 194 -8.37 -7.00 -10.05
N ALA A 195 -9.53 -6.84 -10.70
CA ALA A 195 -10.66 -7.75 -10.53
C ALA A 195 -10.37 -9.18 -11.03
N ASN A 196 -9.47 -9.33 -12.02
CA ASN A 196 -9.19 -10.59 -12.70
C ASN A 196 -7.88 -11.27 -12.27
N LEU A 197 -7.05 -10.60 -11.48
CA LEU A 197 -5.73 -11.09 -11.05
C LEU A 197 -5.77 -12.05 -9.86
N ASN A 198 -6.95 -12.29 -9.28
CA ASN A 198 -7.08 -13.29 -8.22
C ASN A 198 -7.30 -14.66 -8.87
N ASP A 199 -6.21 -15.41 -9.04
CA ASP A 199 -6.27 -16.79 -9.53
C ASP A 199 -7.15 -17.64 -8.59
N LYS A 200 -7.89 -18.59 -9.14
CA LYS A 200 -9.06 -19.28 -8.54
C LYS A 200 -8.73 -20.21 -7.35
N GLN A 201 -8.10 -19.72 -6.29
CA GLN A 201 -7.78 -20.51 -5.09
C GLN A 201 -8.03 -19.74 -3.78
N CYS A 202 -9.18 -19.08 -3.68
CA CYS A 202 -9.73 -18.74 -2.38
C CYS A 202 -11.15 -19.29 -2.30
N SER A 203 -11.23 -20.60 -2.04
CA SER A 203 -12.47 -21.25 -1.60
C SER A 203 -12.99 -20.50 -0.39
N VAL A 204 -14.14 -19.84 -0.56
CA VAL A 204 -15.00 -19.20 0.45
C VAL A 204 -14.43 -19.30 1.86
N LEU A 205 -13.57 -18.36 2.22
CA LEU A 205 -13.15 -18.19 3.61
C LEU A 205 -14.35 -17.57 4.32
N THR A 206 -15.26 -18.41 4.84
CA THR A 206 -16.05 -17.97 5.99
C THR A 206 -15.04 -17.50 7.02
N CYS A 207 -15.17 -16.27 7.52
CA CYS A 207 -14.30 -15.71 8.54
C CYS A 207 -14.38 -16.58 9.81
N VAL A 208 -13.63 -17.68 9.83
CA VAL A 208 -13.49 -18.57 10.98
C VAL A 208 -12.55 -17.86 11.93
N GLU A 209 -13.15 -17.23 12.95
CA GLU A 209 -12.52 -16.56 14.09
C GLU A 209 -11.46 -15.52 13.77
N ASP A 210 -11.62 -14.30 14.30
CA ASP A 210 -10.64 -13.25 14.12
C ASP A 210 -9.27 -13.68 14.67
N PRO A 211 -8.26 -13.98 13.82
CA PRO A 211 -7.01 -14.59 14.29
C PRO A 211 -6.21 -13.64 15.17
N TYR A 212 -6.51 -12.34 15.07
CA TYR A 212 -5.89 -11.29 15.85
C TYR A 212 -6.35 -11.31 17.31
N ARG A 213 -7.47 -11.98 17.69
CA ARG A 213 -7.82 -12.22 19.11
C ARG A 213 -6.68 -12.89 19.89
N ALA A 214 -5.88 -13.74 19.24
CA ALA A 214 -4.72 -14.37 19.86
C ALA A 214 -3.55 -13.39 20.07
N LEU A 215 -3.44 -12.32 19.26
CA LEU A 215 -2.50 -11.22 19.51
C LEU A 215 -2.95 -10.37 20.70
N PHE A 216 -4.26 -10.12 20.83
CA PHE A 216 -4.84 -9.25 21.87
C PHE A 216 -5.07 -9.91 23.24
N SER A 217 -4.68 -11.18 23.43
CA SER A 217 -4.91 -11.94 24.67
C SER A 217 -3.64 -12.17 25.50
N ARG A 218 -2.57 -11.42 25.22
CA ARG A 218 -1.30 -11.44 25.99
C ARG A 218 -1.17 -10.24 26.90
#